data_AF-A0A4Q5R367-F1
#
_entry.id   AF-A0A4Q5R367-F1
#
_cell.length_a   1.000
_cell.length_b   1.000
_cell.length_c   1.000
_cell.angle_alpha   90.00
_cell.angle_beta   90.00
_cell.angle_gamma   90.00
#
_symmetry.space_group_name_H-M   'P 1'
#
loop_
_entity.id
_entity.type
_entity.pdbx_description
1 polymer ?
#
loop_
_entity_poly.entity_id
_entity_poly.type
_entity_poly.pdbx_seq_one_letter_code
_entity_poly.pdbx_strand_id
1 'polypeptide(L)'
;TLVAQAQNGTQRPARFSWPVTCAAVADPPGQVRELVFTATTVTPCGVRQVAPVVTVPVVVDYANAPPVLTSTLPPDSAGGPPLVRMVLGRPYSATLTGVDADKDMLVLSATGQGFKLADAGMTFTAPAGAPGQANGVFTWLPACDGITVVSGQARELTVTFQLQESTCQPQPQTRVVRFAVAQPEAPEFRPPNIITPNGDEKNQFFTLADLPPDFCDLRFAGVKIFTRWGQQVYESDSRSFRWAGQGAGGSYYYLVTYTTGQRYKGWVEVMP
;
A
#
# COMPACT_ATOMS: atom_id res chain seq x y z
N THR A 1 18.76 26.12 -33.12
CA THR A 1 18.34 27.09 -34.15
C THR A 1 19.55 27.73 -34.78
N LEU A 2 19.60 27.76 -36.11
CA LEU A 2 20.59 28.50 -36.89
C LEU A 2 19.89 29.66 -37.58
N VAL A 3 20.34 30.88 -37.34
CA VAL A 3 19.73 32.10 -37.92
C VAL A 3 20.78 32.82 -38.76
N ALA A 4 20.57 32.87 -40.07
CA ALA A 4 21.42 33.65 -40.97
C ALA A 4 21.19 35.15 -40.75
N GLN A 5 22.26 35.93 -40.76
CA GLN A 5 22.24 37.38 -40.62
C GLN A 5 22.28 38.05 -41.99
N ALA A 6 22.12 39.38 -42.00
CA ALA A 6 22.26 40.19 -43.20
C ALA A 6 23.65 39.98 -43.82
N GLN A 7 23.68 39.89 -45.15
CA GLN A 7 24.92 39.76 -45.89
C GLN A 7 25.67 41.09 -45.85
N ASN A 8 26.97 41.04 -45.56
CA ASN A 8 27.86 42.19 -45.56
C ASN A 8 29.00 41.93 -46.57
N GLY A 9 28.90 42.55 -47.74
CA GLY A 9 29.79 42.29 -48.87
C GLY A 9 29.76 40.82 -49.29
N THR A 10 30.92 40.15 -49.22
CA THR A 10 31.09 38.73 -49.57
C THR A 10 30.81 37.77 -48.42
N GLN A 11 30.46 38.26 -47.23
CA GLN A 11 30.25 37.45 -46.04
C GLN A 11 28.77 37.41 -45.64
N ARG A 12 28.27 36.21 -45.34
CA ARG A 12 26.94 36.04 -44.72
C ARG A 12 27.10 35.31 -43.38
N PRO A 13 27.18 36.04 -42.26
CA PRO A 13 27.32 35.41 -40.96
C PRO A 13 26.01 34.73 -40.54
N ALA A 14 26.11 33.76 -39.63
CA ALA A 14 24.97 33.09 -39.03
C ALA A 14 25.22 32.87 -37.53
N ARG A 15 24.16 32.96 -36.73
CA ARG A 15 24.20 32.65 -35.30
C ARG A 15 23.55 31.31 -35.04
N PHE A 16 24.31 30.41 -34.42
CA PHE A 16 23.78 29.16 -33.89
C PHE A 16 23.47 29.30 -32.39
N SER A 17 22.33 28.76 -31.97
CA SER A 17 21.95 28.64 -30.56
C SER A 17 21.27 27.29 -30.36
N TRP A 18 21.69 26.53 -29.35
CA TRP A 18 21.12 25.23 -29.02
C TRP A 18 20.82 25.18 -27.52
N PRO A 19 19.54 25.25 -27.12
CA PRO A 19 19.17 24.92 -25.76
C PRO A 19 19.34 23.41 -25.57
N VAL A 20 20.33 23.03 -24.76
CA VAL A 20 20.57 21.63 -24.42
C VAL A 20 19.39 21.17 -23.56
N THR A 21 18.67 20.15 -24.01
CA THR A 21 17.54 19.52 -23.31
C THR A 21 17.89 18.07 -22.98
N CYS A 22 17.07 17.37 -22.19
CA CYS A 22 17.32 15.96 -21.88
C CYS A 22 17.42 15.06 -23.13
N ALA A 23 16.80 15.41 -24.25
CA ALA A 23 16.96 14.69 -25.51
C ALA A 23 18.39 14.74 -26.09
N ALA A 24 19.19 15.72 -25.65
CA ALA A 24 20.58 15.89 -26.04
C ALA A 24 21.56 15.05 -25.20
N VAL A 25 21.15 14.62 -23.99
CA VAL A 25 21.93 13.72 -23.14
C VAL A 25 21.98 12.36 -23.85
N ALA A 26 23.19 11.91 -24.17
CA ALA A 26 23.39 10.60 -24.78
C ALA A 26 23.29 9.48 -23.73
N ASP A 27 23.04 8.26 -24.19
CA ASP A 27 23.09 7.05 -23.36
C ASP A 27 24.09 6.05 -23.98
N PRO A 28 25.23 5.77 -23.32
CA PRO A 28 25.73 6.41 -22.10
C PRO A 28 26.06 7.93 -22.25
N PRO A 29 26.05 8.70 -21.14
CA PRO A 29 26.46 10.12 -21.14
C PRO A 29 27.89 10.33 -21.63
N GLY A 30 28.19 11.51 -22.15
CA GLY A 30 29.53 11.87 -22.61
C GLY A 30 29.89 11.43 -24.04
N GLN A 31 28.95 10.86 -24.81
CA GLN A 31 29.18 10.56 -26.23
C GLN A 31 29.34 11.84 -27.07
N VAL A 32 30.31 11.79 -27.99
CA VAL A 32 30.54 12.84 -28.98
C VAL A 32 29.41 12.83 -30.01
N ARG A 33 28.78 13.98 -30.21
CA ARG A 33 27.88 14.26 -31.33
C ARG A 33 28.53 15.26 -32.26
N GLU A 34 28.21 15.17 -33.55
CA GLU A 34 28.75 16.09 -34.56
C GLU A 34 27.67 17.09 -35.00
N LEU A 35 27.92 18.37 -34.75
CA LEU A 35 27.16 19.44 -35.36
C LEU A 35 27.76 19.74 -36.73
N VAL A 36 26.97 19.50 -37.78
CA VAL A 36 27.38 19.63 -39.17
C VAL A 36 26.80 20.91 -39.75
N PHE A 37 27.68 21.86 -40.11
CA PHE A 37 27.32 23.10 -40.78
C PHE A 37 27.72 23.05 -42.24
N THR A 38 26.77 23.33 -43.12
CA THR A 38 27.00 23.41 -44.57
C THR A 38 26.64 24.80 -45.07
N ALA A 39 27.51 25.36 -45.92
CA ALA A 39 27.23 26.59 -46.63
C ALA A 39 27.13 26.28 -48.12
N THR A 40 26.11 26.83 -48.77
CA THR A 40 25.89 26.63 -50.20
C THR A 40 25.63 27.95 -50.89
N THR A 41 26.16 28.09 -52.09
CA THR A 41 25.94 29.24 -52.97
C THR A 41 25.37 28.77 -54.30
N VAL A 42 24.76 29.68 -55.05
CA VAL A 42 24.26 29.43 -56.40
C VAL A 42 24.89 30.47 -57.31
N THR A 43 25.54 30.05 -58.38
CA THR A 43 26.16 30.96 -59.35
C THR A 43 25.08 31.73 -60.13
N PRO A 44 25.42 32.85 -60.80
CA PRO A 44 24.50 33.54 -61.69
C PRO A 44 23.90 32.66 -62.80
N CYS A 45 24.59 31.57 -63.16
CA CYS A 45 24.14 30.58 -64.14
C CYS A 45 23.26 29.46 -63.52
N GLY A 46 22.87 29.57 -62.24
CA GLY A 46 22.02 28.59 -61.56
C GLY A 46 22.74 27.34 -61.04
N VAL A 47 24.07 27.30 -61.05
CA VAL A 47 24.83 26.14 -60.58
C VAL A 47 25.01 26.21 -59.06
N ARG A 48 24.55 25.19 -58.34
CA ARG A 48 24.73 25.08 -56.89
C ARG A 48 26.15 24.61 -56.56
N GLN A 49 26.82 25.32 -55.66
CA GLN A 49 28.12 24.97 -55.11
C GLN A 49 28.01 24.81 -53.59
N VAL A 50 28.73 23.83 -53.05
CA VAL A 50 28.73 23.50 -51.62
C VAL A 50 30.14 23.73 -51.07
N ALA A 51 30.24 24.50 -49.99
CA ALA A 51 31.50 24.70 -49.29
C ALA A 51 31.90 23.43 -48.52
N PRO A 52 33.18 23.26 -48.16
CA PRO A 52 33.60 22.22 -47.23
C PRO A 52 32.75 22.24 -45.96
N VAL A 53 32.39 21.05 -45.49
CA VAL A 53 31.60 20.88 -44.28
C VAL A 53 32.40 21.33 -43.06
N VAL A 54 31.77 22.10 -42.18
CA VAL A 54 32.32 22.40 -40.86
C VAL A 54 31.66 21.47 -39.86
N THR A 55 32.44 20.57 -39.27
CA THR A 55 32.00 19.67 -38.22
C THR A 55 32.50 20.18 -36.88
N VAL A 56 31.59 20.37 -35.93
CA VAL A 56 31.91 20.74 -34.55
C VAL A 56 31.54 19.55 -33.65
N PRO A 57 32.52 18.85 -33.07
CA PRO A 57 32.23 17.82 -32.07
C PRO A 57 31.72 18.50 -30.80
N VAL A 58 30.60 18.02 -30.28
CA VAL A 58 29.99 18.47 -29.03
C VAL A 58 29.77 17.27 -28.13
N VAL A 59 30.11 17.44 -26.85
CA VAL A 59 29.82 16.47 -25.80
C VAL A 59 28.89 17.17 -24.82
N VAL A 60 27.74 16.54 -24.56
CA VAL A 60 26.86 16.97 -23.47
C VAL A 60 27.32 16.23 -22.23
N ASP A 61 27.99 16.95 -21.34
CA ASP A 61 28.35 16.44 -20.03
C ASP A 61 27.10 16.45 -19.14
N TYR A 62 26.75 15.30 -18.59
CA TYR A 62 25.58 15.11 -17.74
C TYR A 62 25.90 14.07 -16.68
N ALA A 63 25.67 14.44 -15.43
CA ALA A 63 25.80 13.58 -14.27
C ALA A 63 24.58 13.78 -13.36
N ASN A 64 24.19 12.71 -12.66
CA ASN A 64 23.09 12.68 -11.71
C ASN A 64 23.45 11.70 -10.59
N ALA A 65 23.51 12.16 -9.36
CA ALA A 65 23.52 11.34 -8.17
C ALA A 65 22.07 10.93 -7.85
N PRO A 66 21.80 9.66 -7.53
CA PRO A 66 20.45 9.26 -7.17
C PRO A 66 20.03 9.89 -5.83
N PRO A 67 18.74 10.24 -5.66
CA PRO A 67 18.24 10.75 -4.40
C PRO A 67 18.25 9.64 -3.34
N VAL A 68 18.31 10.04 -2.07
CA VAL A 68 18.27 9.14 -0.92
C VAL A 68 16.93 9.25 -0.21
N LEU A 69 16.25 8.12 -0.02
CA LEU A 69 15.00 8.02 0.72
C LEU A 69 15.25 7.48 2.14
N THR A 70 14.82 8.23 3.15
CA THR A 70 14.84 7.82 4.56
C THR A 70 13.43 7.86 5.14
N SER A 71 13.17 7.10 6.20
CA SER A 71 11.84 7.07 6.84
C SER A 71 11.88 6.60 8.29
N THR A 72 10.82 6.89 9.05
CA THR A 72 10.57 6.29 10.37
C THR A 72 9.76 4.99 10.30
N LEU A 73 9.45 4.51 9.10
CA LEU A 73 8.86 3.18 8.89
C LEU A 73 9.85 2.10 9.35
N PRO A 74 9.36 0.92 9.80
CA PRO A 74 10.24 -0.17 10.17
C PRO A 74 11.17 -0.59 9.02
N PRO A 75 12.39 -1.08 9.33
CA PRO A 75 13.31 -1.59 8.32
C PRO A 75 12.81 -2.92 7.73
N ASP A 76 13.38 -3.31 6.59
CA ASP A 76 13.09 -4.63 6.00
C ASP A 76 13.55 -5.75 6.93
N SER A 77 12.80 -6.85 6.88
CA SER A 77 13.14 -8.08 7.58
C SER A 77 13.76 -9.07 6.58
N ALA A 78 14.41 -10.13 7.07
CA ALA A 78 15.00 -11.17 6.22
C ALA A 78 13.98 -11.84 5.26
N GLY A 79 12.68 -11.75 5.56
CA GLY A 79 11.58 -12.24 4.72
C GLY A 79 10.93 -11.20 3.80
N GLY A 80 11.54 -10.03 3.59
CA GLY A 80 11.04 -8.97 2.71
C GLY A 80 10.43 -7.76 3.44
N PRO A 81 9.45 -7.05 2.82
CA PRO A 81 8.85 -5.85 3.39
C PRO A 81 8.28 -6.08 4.79
N PRO A 82 8.47 -5.15 5.74
CA PRO A 82 8.00 -5.30 7.10
C PRO A 82 6.47 -5.31 7.14
N LEU A 83 5.93 -5.99 8.16
CA LEU A 83 4.50 -6.00 8.47
C LEU A 83 4.24 -5.21 9.75
N VAL A 84 3.49 -4.10 9.64
CA VAL A 84 3.05 -3.28 10.76
C VAL A 84 1.65 -3.72 11.17
N ARG A 85 1.50 -4.18 12.43
CA ARG A 85 0.20 -4.56 13.00
C ARG A 85 -0.32 -3.46 13.92
N MET A 86 -1.51 -2.95 13.61
CA MET A 86 -2.12 -1.83 14.36
C MET A 86 -3.44 -2.23 15.02
N VAL A 87 -3.66 -1.74 16.24
CA VAL A 87 -4.96 -1.91 16.92
C VAL A 87 -5.99 -0.97 16.29
N LEU A 88 -7.23 -1.46 16.10
CA LEU A 88 -8.35 -0.65 15.60
C LEU A 88 -8.52 0.65 16.39
N GLY A 89 -8.82 1.74 15.69
CA GLY A 89 -9.06 3.06 16.27
C GLY A 89 -7.82 3.76 16.83
N ARG A 90 -6.64 3.14 16.80
CA ARG A 90 -5.38 3.79 17.21
C ARG A 90 -4.65 4.36 15.98
N PRO A 91 -4.40 5.68 15.93
CA PRO A 91 -3.70 6.27 14.80
C PRO A 91 -2.25 5.79 14.76
N TYR A 92 -1.77 5.51 13.56
CA TYR A 92 -0.36 5.30 13.22
C TYR A 92 0.13 6.48 12.38
N SER A 93 1.39 6.88 12.58
CA SER A 93 2.04 7.91 11.77
C SER A 93 3.49 7.54 11.50
N ALA A 94 3.95 7.82 10.28
CA ALA A 94 5.34 7.69 9.87
C ALA A 94 5.72 8.84 8.94
N THR A 95 7.00 9.23 8.96
CA THR A 95 7.56 10.28 8.11
C THR A 95 8.51 9.68 7.09
N LEU A 96 8.54 10.29 5.91
CA LEU A 96 9.46 9.97 4.82
C LEU A 96 10.18 11.26 4.40
N THR A 97 11.49 11.17 4.22
CA THR A 97 12.33 12.30 3.85
C THR A 97 13.23 11.89 2.69
N GLY A 98 13.12 12.63 1.59
CA GLY A 98 13.98 12.54 0.42
C GLY A 98 15.00 13.67 0.43
N VAL A 99 16.26 13.33 0.18
CA VAL A 99 17.34 14.30 -0.03
C VAL A 99 18.08 13.98 -1.31
N ASP A 100 18.50 15.01 -2.02
CA ASP A 100 19.27 14.89 -3.24
C ASP A 100 20.46 15.86 -3.25
N ALA A 101 21.59 15.38 -3.76
CA ALA A 101 22.87 16.11 -3.73
C ALA A 101 22.97 17.16 -4.85
N ASP A 102 22.34 16.89 -6.00
CA ASP A 102 22.32 17.77 -7.17
C ASP A 102 21.23 18.86 -7.07
N LYS A 103 20.40 18.76 -6.03
CA LYS A 103 19.28 19.63 -5.71
C LYS A 103 18.16 19.56 -6.74
N ASP A 104 17.92 18.37 -7.28
CA ASP A 104 16.82 18.15 -8.19
C ASP A 104 15.46 18.30 -7.51
N MET A 105 14.43 18.60 -8.31
CA MET A 105 13.07 18.66 -7.80
C MET A 105 12.57 17.25 -7.49
N LEU A 106 12.24 17.03 -6.21
CA LEU A 106 11.82 15.74 -5.69
C LEU A 106 10.30 15.69 -5.46
N VAL A 107 9.70 14.55 -5.79
CA VAL A 107 8.29 14.23 -5.56
C VAL A 107 8.20 12.94 -4.77
N LEU A 108 7.53 12.99 -3.62
CA LEU A 108 7.15 11.81 -2.84
C LEU A 108 5.72 11.41 -3.16
N SER A 109 5.49 10.10 -3.30
CA SER A 109 4.16 9.54 -3.51
C SER A 109 3.98 8.24 -2.73
N ALA A 110 2.73 7.85 -2.50
CA ALA A 110 2.36 6.58 -1.87
C ALA A 110 1.19 5.96 -2.64
N THR A 111 1.29 4.66 -2.93
CA THR A 111 0.28 3.92 -3.69
C THR A 111 -0.06 2.62 -2.97
N GLY A 112 -1.35 2.36 -2.77
CA GLY A 112 -1.84 1.07 -2.26
C GLY A 112 -1.90 0.02 -3.39
N GLN A 113 -1.47 -1.20 -3.10
CA GLN A 113 -1.53 -2.29 -4.06
C GLN A 113 -2.95 -2.84 -4.18
N GLY A 114 -3.68 -2.43 -5.22
CA GLY A 114 -5.03 -2.91 -5.50
C GLY A 114 -6.15 -2.24 -4.67
N PHE A 115 -5.84 -1.14 -3.98
CA PHE A 115 -6.81 -0.34 -3.23
C PHE A 115 -6.41 1.15 -3.22
N LYS A 116 -7.37 2.05 -2.98
CA LYS A 116 -7.06 3.47 -2.72
C LYS A 116 -6.79 3.64 -1.24
N LEU A 117 -5.73 4.38 -0.89
CA LEU A 117 -5.35 4.63 0.50
C LEU A 117 -6.53 5.17 1.34
N ALA A 118 -7.26 6.14 0.80
CA ALA A 118 -8.40 6.76 1.49
C ALA A 118 -9.51 5.77 1.86
N ASP A 119 -9.77 4.76 1.02
CA ASP A 119 -10.81 3.76 1.27
C ASP A 119 -10.44 2.87 2.47
N ALA A 120 -9.15 2.73 2.78
CA ALA A 120 -8.62 1.99 3.93
C ALA A 120 -8.30 2.88 5.15
N GLY A 121 -8.77 4.13 5.17
CA GLY A 121 -8.48 5.11 6.22
C GLY A 121 -7.01 5.57 6.27
N MET A 122 -6.25 5.35 5.19
CA MET A 122 -4.86 5.78 5.04
C MET A 122 -4.78 7.12 4.32
N THR A 123 -3.86 7.97 4.75
CA THR A 123 -3.55 9.23 4.06
C THR A 123 -2.05 9.39 3.92
N PHE A 124 -1.62 10.01 2.82
CA PHE A 124 -0.25 10.41 2.61
C PHE A 124 -0.23 11.84 2.10
N THR A 125 0.47 12.72 2.80
CA THR A 125 0.63 14.12 2.43
C THR A 125 2.10 14.41 2.22
N ALA A 126 2.45 14.93 1.05
CA ALA A 126 3.82 15.31 0.70
C ALA A 126 3.77 16.65 -0.05
N PRO A 127 3.83 17.80 0.66
CA PRO A 127 3.87 19.11 0.02
C PRO A 127 5.16 19.28 -0.78
N ALA A 128 5.12 20.15 -1.78
CA ALA A 128 6.31 20.51 -2.55
C ALA A 128 7.39 21.08 -1.62
N GLY A 129 8.59 20.51 -1.70
CA GLY A 129 9.76 20.94 -0.96
C GLY A 129 10.63 21.93 -1.74
N ALA A 130 11.69 22.42 -1.10
CA ALA A 130 12.76 23.12 -1.78
C ALA A 130 13.53 22.15 -2.71
N PRO A 131 14.24 22.66 -3.75
CA PRO A 131 15.11 21.83 -4.58
C PRO A 131 16.06 20.98 -3.72
N GLY A 132 16.13 19.68 -4.03
CA GLY A 132 16.90 18.69 -3.28
C GLY A 132 16.23 18.12 -2.03
N GLN A 133 14.99 18.50 -1.72
CA GLN A 133 14.30 18.06 -0.50
C GLN A 133 12.84 17.72 -0.76
N ALA A 134 12.38 16.60 -0.19
CA ALA A 134 10.96 16.26 -0.11
C ALA A 134 10.64 15.67 1.27
N ASN A 135 9.51 16.05 1.85
CA ASN A 135 9.03 15.48 3.10
C ASN A 135 7.58 15.02 2.95
N GLY A 136 7.27 13.85 3.48
CA GLY A 136 5.95 13.27 3.47
C GLY A 136 5.56 12.67 4.81
N VAL A 137 4.27 12.73 5.14
CA VAL A 137 3.70 12.12 6.33
C VAL A 137 2.64 11.12 5.89
N PHE A 138 2.84 9.86 6.30
CA PHE A 138 1.85 8.81 6.19
C PHE A 138 1.09 8.69 7.51
N THR A 139 -0.23 8.70 7.45
CA THR A 139 -1.06 8.37 8.62
C THR A 139 -2.08 7.29 8.28
N TRP A 140 -2.39 6.47 9.26
CA TRP A 140 -3.42 5.45 9.14
C TRP A 140 -4.23 5.38 10.42
N LEU A 141 -5.55 5.47 10.30
CA LEU A 141 -6.49 5.19 11.38
C LEU A 141 -7.27 3.92 11.02
N PRO A 142 -6.84 2.74 11.52
CA PRO A 142 -7.48 1.48 11.15
C PRO A 142 -8.93 1.43 11.66
N ALA A 143 -9.85 1.05 10.78
CA ALA A 143 -11.28 0.95 11.08
C ALA A 143 -11.89 -0.30 10.42
N CYS A 144 -13.10 -0.70 10.81
CA CYS A 144 -13.82 -1.80 10.16
C CYS A 144 -14.48 -1.33 8.84
N ASP A 145 -13.66 -1.00 7.84
CA ASP A 145 -14.04 -0.37 6.57
C ASP A 145 -14.37 -1.36 5.43
N GLY A 146 -14.30 -2.67 5.70
CA GLY A 146 -14.51 -3.71 4.68
C GLY A 146 -13.32 -3.92 3.73
N ILE A 147 -12.20 -3.21 3.95
CA ILE A 147 -10.95 -3.39 3.21
C ILE A 147 -9.88 -3.97 4.14
N THR A 148 -9.72 -3.38 5.32
CA THR A 148 -8.75 -3.81 6.35
C THR A 148 -9.17 -5.11 7.03
N VAL A 149 -10.48 -5.36 7.13
CA VAL A 149 -11.07 -6.59 7.68
C VAL A 149 -12.20 -7.04 6.78
N VAL A 150 -12.17 -8.32 6.39
CA VAL A 150 -13.24 -8.94 5.59
C VAL A 150 -13.60 -10.27 6.22
N SER A 151 -14.87 -10.46 6.53
CA SER A 151 -15.39 -11.69 7.14
C SER A 151 -14.67 -12.04 8.44
N GLY A 152 -14.37 -11.03 9.27
CA GLY A 152 -13.66 -11.20 10.53
C GLY A 152 -12.15 -11.42 10.42
N GLN A 153 -11.59 -11.40 9.22
CA GLN A 153 -10.17 -11.65 8.99
C GLN A 153 -9.45 -10.37 8.60
N ALA A 154 -8.39 -10.05 9.33
CA ALA A 154 -7.50 -8.95 9.00
C ALA A 154 -6.81 -9.20 7.64
N ARG A 155 -6.84 -8.21 6.75
CA ARG A 155 -6.14 -8.23 5.47
C ARG A 155 -4.79 -7.51 5.56
N GLU A 156 -3.82 -8.02 4.81
CA GLU A 156 -2.56 -7.30 4.58
C GLU A 156 -2.76 -6.28 3.46
N LEU A 157 -2.44 -5.03 3.75
CA LEU A 157 -2.47 -3.89 2.85
C LEU A 157 -1.04 -3.49 2.52
N THR A 158 -0.62 -3.70 1.27
CA THR A 158 0.72 -3.31 0.82
C THR A 158 0.69 -1.88 0.29
N VAL A 159 1.56 -1.03 0.82
CA VAL A 159 1.76 0.36 0.37
C VAL A 159 3.19 0.51 -0.14
N THR A 160 3.31 1.06 -1.35
CA THR A 160 4.58 1.44 -1.96
C THR A 160 4.73 2.95 -1.89
N PHE A 161 5.77 3.40 -1.20
CA PHE A 161 6.23 4.78 -1.21
C PHE A 161 7.32 4.93 -2.26
N GLN A 162 7.27 6.00 -3.04
CA GLN A 162 8.24 6.28 -4.10
C GLN A 162 8.73 7.71 -3.99
N LEU A 163 10.06 7.87 -4.09
CA LEU A 163 10.74 9.15 -4.25
C LEU A 163 11.22 9.25 -5.70
N GLN A 164 10.75 10.28 -6.39
CA GLN A 164 11.02 10.52 -7.80
C GLN A 164 11.66 11.89 -7.97
N GLU A 165 12.81 11.94 -8.64
CA GLU A 165 13.44 13.18 -9.09
C GLU A 165 13.00 13.54 -10.51
N SER A 166 13.13 14.82 -10.87
CA SER A 166 12.78 15.35 -12.20
C SER A 166 14.03 15.69 -13.01
N THR A 167 14.70 14.66 -13.53
CA THR A 167 16.01 14.78 -14.21
C THR A 167 15.98 14.11 -15.59
N CYS A 168 17.10 14.15 -16.33
CA CYS A 168 17.18 13.54 -17.66
C CYS A 168 17.32 12.02 -17.62
N GLN A 169 17.88 11.46 -16.55
CA GLN A 169 18.03 10.03 -16.31
C GLN A 169 17.66 9.71 -14.85
N PRO A 170 16.36 9.76 -14.50
CA PRO A 170 15.93 9.68 -13.11
C PRO A 170 16.11 8.27 -12.53
N GLN A 171 16.53 8.19 -11.27
CA GLN A 171 16.75 6.95 -10.52
C GLN A 171 15.85 6.89 -9.28
N PRO A 172 14.58 6.46 -9.44
CA PRO A 172 13.62 6.47 -8.34
C PRO A 172 14.01 5.54 -7.20
N GLN A 173 13.69 5.96 -5.98
CA GLN A 173 13.81 5.12 -4.79
C GLN A 173 12.42 4.63 -4.36
N THR A 174 12.34 3.39 -3.89
CA THR A 174 11.08 2.79 -3.44
C THR A 174 11.21 2.19 -2.04
N ARG A 175 10.15 2.35 -1.24
CA ARG A 175 9.98 1.70 0.06
C ARG A 175 8.63 0.99 0.09
N VAL A 176 8.62 -0.31 0.36
CA VAL A 176 7.37 -1.09 0.45
C VAL A 176 7.14 -1.49 1.90
N VAL A 177 5.92 -1.33 2.40
CA VAL A 177 5.50 -1.74 3.74
C VAL A 177 4.13 -2.42 3.68
N ARG A 178 3.96 -3.47 4.46
CA ARG A 178 2.67 -4.14 4.65
C ARG A 178 2.06 -3.68 5.96
N PHE A 179 0.76 -3.42 5.94
CA PHE A 179 -0.03 -3.00 7.09
C PHE A 179 -1.16 -3.99 7.32
N ALA A 180 -1.45 -4.31 8.57
CA ALA A 180 -2.62 -5.11 8.93
C ALA A 180 -3.15 -4.66 10.27
N VAL A 181 -4.42 -4.90 10.54
CA VAL A 181 -4.93 -4.74 11.90
C VAL A 181 -4.51 -5.93 12.77
N ALA A 182 -4.25 -5.66 14.04
CA ALA A 182 -4.04 -6.69 15.04
C ALA A 182 -5.39 -7.35 15.33
N GLN A 183 -5.52 -8.60 14.94
CA GLN A 183 -6.72 -9.39 15.21
C GLN A 183 -6.66 -9.92 16.66
N PRO A 184 -7.77 -9.89 17.42
CA PRO A 184 -7.83 -10.54 18.72
C PRO A 184 -7.50 -12.02 18.59
N GLU A 185 -6.71 -12.54 19.52
CA GLU A 185 -6.47 -13.97 19.61
C GLU A 185 -7.76 -14.68 20.03
N ALA A 186 -8.17 -15.68 19.26
CA ALA A 186 -9.31 -16.51 19.62
C ALA A 186 -8.81 -17.59 20.60
N PRO A 187 -9.44 -17.75 21.77
CA PRO A 187 -9.09 -18.84 22.67
C PRO A 187 -9.37 -20.19 22.00
N GLU A 188 -8.72 -21.23 22.51
CA GLU A 188 -9.03 -22.59 22.07
C GLU A 188 -10.48 -22.93 22.41
N PHE A 189 -11.29 -23.22 21.40
CA PHE A 189 -12.71 -23.48 21.59
C PHE A 189 -12.93 -24.86 22.24
N ARG A 190 -13.13 -24.86 23.56
CA ARG A 190 -13.40 -26.07 24.37
C ARG A 190 -14.81 -26.02 24.98
N PRO A 191 -15.86 -26.31 24.18
CA PRO A 191 -17.23 -26.29 24.68
C PRO A 191 -17.43 -27.37 25.75
N PRO A 192 -18.16 -27.10 26.85
CA PRO A 192 -18.53 -28.12 27.81
C PRO A 192 -19.41 -29.17 27.13
N ASN A 193 -19.23 -30.43 27.50
CA ASN A 193 -19.96 -31.57 26.95
C ASN A 193 -20.99 -32.15 27.93
N ILE A 194 -21.06 -31.67 29.17
CA ILE A 194 -22.05 -32.09 30.17
C ILE A 194 -22.48 -30.93 31.07
N ILE A 195 -23.76 -30.90 31.43
CA ILE A 195 -24.32 -30.03 32.47
C ILE A 195 -25.13 -30.87 33.47
N THR A 196 -25.10 -30.47 34.74
CA THR A 196 -25.77 -31.15 35.86
C THR A 196 -26.65 -30.16 36.63
N PRO A 197 -27.84 -29.81 36.11
CA PRO A 197 -28.72 -28.80 36.70
C PRO A 197 -29.44 -29.30 37.97
N ASN A 198 -28.67 -29.70 38.99
CA ASN A 198 -29.12 -30.30 40.26
C ASN A 198 -29.23 -29.28 41.42
N GLY A 199 -29.01 -27.98 41.17
CA GLY A 199 -29.08 -26.92 42.18
C GLY A 199 -27.82 -26.67 43.00
N ASP A 200 -26.70 -27.34 42.70
CA ASP A 200 -25.39 -26.97 43.23
C ASP A 200 -24.76 -25.77 42.48
N GLU A 201 -23.51 -25.41 42.79
CA GLU A 201 -22.83 -24.27 42.14
C GLU A 201 -22.07 -24.64 40.85
N LYS A 202 -22.08 -25.92 40.44
CA LYS A 202 -21.23 -26.46 39.36
C LYS A 202 -22.07 -26.94 38.18
N ASN A 203 -21.60 -26.64 36.96
CA ASN A 203 -22.18 -27.17 35.72
C ASN A 203 -23.71 -27.00 35.58
N GLN A 204 -24.32 -26.02 36.25
CA GLN A 204 -25.76 -25.80 36.22
C GLN A 204 -26.28 -25.36 34.85
N PHE A 205 -25.42 -24.71 34.06
CA PHE A 205 -25.79 -24.11 32.78
C PHE A 205 -24.77 -24.44 31.70
N PHE A 206 -25.28 -24.69 30.50
CA PHE A 206 -24.49 -24.68 29.29
C PHE A 206 -24.23 -23.24 28.90
N THR A 207 -22.95 -22.90 28.79
CA THR A 207 -22.44 -21.60 28.35
C THR A 207 -21.24 -21.84 27.42
N LEU A 208 -20.87 -20.85 26.62
CA LEU A 208 -19.75 -20.95 25.69
C LEU A 208 -18.84 -19.72 25.82
N ALA A 209 -18.00 -19.73 26.86
CA ALA A 209 -17.10 -18.61 27.17
C ALA A 209 -16.00 -18.43 26.11
N ASP A 210 -15.45 -19.53 25.59
CA ASP A 210 -14.29 -19.54 24.68
C ASP A 210 -14.66 -19.40 23.20
N LEU A 211 -15.83 -18.84 22.90
CA LEU A 211 -16.17 -18.48 21.54
C LEU A 211 -15.22 -17.40 21.01
N PRO A 212 -14.88 -17.37 19.70
CA PRO A 212 -14.12 -16.26 19.13
C PRO A 212 -14.76 -14.91 19.46
N PRO A 213 -14.00 -13.90 19.90
CA PRO A 213 -14.55 -12.59 20.23
C PRO A 213 -15.18 -11.92 19.00
N ASP A 214 -16.09 -10.99 19.24
CA ASP A 214 -16.62 -10.13 18.19
C ASP A 214 -15.48 -9.24 17.64
N PHE A 215 -15.34 -9.18 16.32
CA PHE A 215 -14.33 -8.40 15.64
C PHE A 215 -14.85 -7.90 14.28
N CYS A 216 -15.08 -6.60 14.17
CA CYS A 216 -15.69 -5.96 12.99
C CYS A 216 -17.01 -6.64 12.58
N ASP A 217 -17.05 -7.22 11.38
CA ASP A 217 -18.20 -7.90 10.81
C ASP A 217 -18.39 -9.33 11.32
N LEU A 218 -17.39 -9.90 12.03
CA LEU A 218 -17.52 -11.16 12.78
C LEU A 218 -18.15 -10.89 14.14
N ARG A 219 -19.44 -11.14 14.26
CA ARG A 219 -20.18 -10.98 15.50
C ARG A 219 -21.01 -12.23 15.79
N PHE A 220 -21.16 -12.54 17.08
CA PHE A 220 -22.08 -13.59 17.50
C PHE A 220 -23.50 -13.26 16.99
N ALA A 221 -24.12 -14.19 16.26
CA ALA A 221 -25.46 -14.01 15.72
C ALA A 221 -26.52 -14.82 16.49
N GLY A 222 -26.13 -15.91 17.13
CA GLY A 222 -27.04 -16.68 17.98
C GLY A 222 -26.59 -18.11 18.23
N VAL A 223 -27.28 -18.74 19.18
CA VAL A 223 -27.19 -20.16 19.51
C VAL A 223 -28.58 -20.79 19.43
N LYS A 224 -28.63 -22.01 18.89
CA LYS A 224 -29.81 -22.88 18.89
C LYS A 224 -29.45 -24.21 19.50
N ILE A 225 -30.35 -24.78 20.30
CA ILE A 225 -30.17 -26.12 20.90
C ILE A 225 -31.34 -27.00 20.48
N PHE A 226 -31.02 -28.23 20.10
CA PHE A 226 -31.93 -29.21 19.55
C PHE A 226 -31.87 -30.50 20.36
N THR A 227 -33.00 -31.20 20.45
CA THR A 227 -33.02 -32.58 20.93
C THR A 227 -32.29 -33.50 19.93
N ARG A 228 -32.05 -34.75 20.33
CA ARG A 228 -31.55 -35.81 19.45
C ARG A 228 -32.38 -36.02 18.17
N TRP A 229 -33.65 -35.63 18.19
CA TRP A 229 -34.57 -35.77 17.06
C TRP A 229 -34.65 -34.53 16.17
N GLY A 230 -33.82 -33.51 16.44
CA GLY A 230 -33.77 -32.27 15.65
C GLY A 230 -34.82 -31.23 16.03
N GLN A 231 -35.61 -31.45 17.08
CA GLN A 231 -36.55 -30.45 17.58
C GLN A 231 -35.79 -29.33 18.31
N GLN A 232 -35.98 -28.07 17.91
CA GLN A 232 -35.41 -26.91 18.61
C GLN A 232 -36.08 -26.75 19.99
N VAL A 233 -35.27 -26.65 21.05
CA VAL A 233 -35.71 -26.49 22.44
C VAL A 233 -35.18 -25.23 23.11
N TYR A 234 -34.21 -24.56 22.50
CA TYR A 234 -33.67 -23.28 22.97
C TYR A 234 -33.13 -22.46 21.81
N GLU A 235 -33.25 -21.16 21.92
CA GLU A 235 -32.66 -20.18 21.01
C GLU A 235 -32.29 -18.92 21.82
N SER A 236 -31.15 -18.33 21.51
CA SER A 236 -30.75 -17.03 22.05
C SER A 236 -29.83 -16.31 21.09
N ASP A 237 -30.00 -15.00 20.97
CA ASP A 237 -29.09 -14.07 20.30
C ASP A 237 -28.03 -13.51 21.27
N SER A 238 -28.16 -13.79 22.57
CA SER A 238 -27.22 -13.35 23.59
C SER A 238 -26.00 -14.28 23.62
N ARG A 239 -24.82 -13.69 23.45
CA ARG A 239 -23.54 -14.39 23.63
C ARG A 239 -23.36 -14.91 25.07
N SER A 240 -23.97 -14.25 26.05
CA SER A 240 -23.95 -14.65 27.46
C SER A 240 -25.11 -15.56 27.86
N PHE A 241 -25.70 -16.28 26.90
CA PHE A 241 -26.77 -17.24 27.15
C PHE A 241 -26.40 -18.25 28.24
N ARG A 242 -27.42 -18.73 28.94
CA ARG A 242 -27.31 -19.78 29.97
C ARG A 242 -28.48 -20.73 29.79
N TRP A 243 -28.20 -22.02 29.58
CA TRP A 243 -29.23 -23.02 29.36
C TRP A 243 -29.10 -24.20 30.32
N ALA A 244 -30.15 -24.49 31.09
CA ALA A 244 -30.16 -25.49 32.16
C ALA A 244 -30.83 -26.83 31.75
N GLY A 245 -30.90 -27.16 30.45
CA GLY A 245 -31.39 -28.48 30.03
C GLY A 245 -32.91 -28.72 30.09
N GLN A 246 -33.72 -27.71 30.43
CA GLN A 246 -35.20 -27.78 30.49
C GLN A 246 -35.75 -28.95 31.36
N GLY A 247 -34.98 -29.44 32.34
CA GLY A 247 -35.39 -30.52 33.25
C GLY A 247 -35.50 -31.91 32.61
N ALA A 248 -35.10 -32.09 31.36
CA ALA A 248 -35.11 -33.38 30.68
C ALA A 248 -33.67 -33.86 30.42
N GLY A 249 -33.31 -34.98 31.05
CA GLY A 249 -32.01 -35.61 30.84
C GLY A 249 -31.85 -36.18 29.43
N GLY A 250 -30.63 -36.19 28.93
CA GLY A 250 -30.27 -36.76 27.63
C GLY A 250 -29.27 -35.93 26.83
N SER A 251 -29.01 -36.36 25.59
CA SER A 251 -28.09 -35.68 24.68
C SER A 251 -28.81 -34.64 23.82
N TYR A 252 -28.21 -33.45 23.75
CA TYR A 252 -28.65 -32.32 22.95
C TYR A 252 -27.56 -31.88 22.01
N TYR A 253 -27.94 -31.19 20.95
CA TYR A 253 -27.03 -30.67 19.93
C TYR A 253 -27.17 -29.16 19.86
N TYR A 254 -26.06 -28.45 19.77
CA TYR A 254 -26.08 -26.99 19.62
C TYR A 254 -25.54 -26.55 18.26
N LEU A 255 -26.03 -25.41 17.79
CA LEU A 255 -25.54 -24.69 16.63
C LEU A 255 -25.37 -23.22 17.00
N VAL A 256 -24.13 -22.76 17.03
CA VAL A 256 -23.78 -21.34 17.13
C VAL A 256 -23.52 -20.79 15.73
N THR A 257 -24.02 -19.60 15.46
CA THR A 257 -23.84 -18.90 14.19
C THR A 257 -23.25 -17.51 14.43
N TYR A 258 -22.35 -17.09 13.54
CA TYR A 258 -21.84 -15.73 13.46
C TYR A 258 -22.38 -15.01 12.22
N THR A 259 -22.36 -13.68 12.24
CA THR A 259 -22.84 -12.82 11.15
C THR A 259 -22.09 -13.03 9.82
N THR A 260 -20.84 -13.50 9.87
CA THR A 260 -20.04 -13.85 8.68
C THR A 260 -20.35 -15.23 8.11
N GLY A 261 -21.29 -15.96 8.71
CA GLY A 261 -21.67 -17.32 8.32
C GLY A 261 -20.84 -18.43 8.98
N GLN A 262 -19.83 -18.09 9.78
CA GLN A 262 -19.09 -19.06 10.59
C GLN A 262 -20.02 -19.76 11.58
N ARG A 263 -19.87 -21.09 11.70
CA ARG A 263 -20.75 -21.93 12.54
C ARG A 263 -19.93 -22.87 13.42
N TYR A 264 -20.38 -23.01 14.66
CA TYR A 264 -19.87 -24.01 15.60
C TYR A 264 -21.00 -24.97 15.96
N LYS A 265 -20.71 -26.26 15.95
CA LYS A 265 -21.68 -27.30 16.30
C LYS A 265 -21.04 -28.34 17.19
N GLY A 266 -21.86 -28.94 18.05
CA GLY A 266 -21.44 -30.00 18.93
C GLY A 266 -22.62 -30.56 19.70
N TRP A 267 -22.33 -31.25 20.78
CA TRP A 267 -23.33 -31.84 21.66
C TRP A 267 -23.03 -31.50 23.10
N VAL A 268 -24.07 -31.59 23.93
CA VAL A 268 -24.00 -31.47 25.38
C VAL A 268 -24.96 -32.47 25.99
N GLU A 269 -24.53 -33.15 27.04
CA GLU A 269 -25.34 -34.06 27.82
C GLU A 269 -25.95 -33.32 29.03
N VAL A 270 -27.23 -33.55 29.28
CA VAL A 270 -27.93 -33.05 30.46
C VAL A 270 -28.15 -34.22 31.40
N MET A 271 -27.63 -34.10 32.62
CA MET A 271 -27.81 -35.08 33.70
C MET A 271 -28.41 -34.37 34.92
N PRO A 272 -29.75 -34.27 35.01
CA PRO A 272 -30.45 -33.59 36.10
C PRO A 272 -30.19 -34.21 37.47
#